data_AF-A0A4R6CR67-F1
#
_entry.id   AF-A0A4R6CR67-F1
#
_cell.length_a   1.000
_cell.length_b   1.000
_cell.length_c   1.000
_cell.angle_alpha   90.00
_cell.angle_beta   90.00
_cell.angle_gamma   90.00
#
_symmetry.space_group_name_H-M   'P 1'
#
loop_
_entity.id
_entity.type
_entity.pdbx_description
1 polymer ?
#
loop_
_entity_poly.entity_id
_entity_poly.type
_entity_poly.pdbx_seq_one_letter_code
_entity_poly.pdbx_strand_id
1 'polypeptide(L)' 'MFEIYKFEFDNDFINQDELRSYIDMGLITQAEYQEIVGGTNEEVKPVEG' A
#
# COMPACT_ATOMS: atom_id res chain seq x y z
N MET A 1 -10.95 4.05 -2.71
CA MET A 1 -10.51 3.82 -1.32
C MET A 1 -9.18 3.09 -1.30
N PHE A 2 -9.10 1.91 -1.93
CA PHE A 2 -7.85 1.19 -2.17
C PHE A 2 -6.67 2.07 -2.65
N GLU A 3 -6.86 2.83 -3.72
CA GLU A 3 -5.80 3.68 -4.30
C GLU A 3 -5.30 4.78 -3.34
N ILE A 4 -6.14 5.25 -2.42
CA ILE A 4 -5.76 6.27 -1.42
C ILE A 4 -4.82 5.63 -0.40
N TYR A 5 -5.17 4.44 0.11
CA TYR A 5 -4.31 3.73 1.07
C TYR A 5 -3.01 3.27 0.45
N LYS A 6 -3.01 2.92 -0.84
CA LYS A 6 -1.77 2.66 -1.59
C LYS A 6 -0.89 3.90 -1.64
N PHE A 7 -1.44 5.05 -2.01
CA PHE A 7 -0.70 6.32 -2.05
C PHE A 7 -0.17 6.71 -0.66
N GLU A 8 -0.98 6.60 0.38
CA GLU A 8 -0.56 6.90 1.76
C GLU A 8 0.58 5.98 2.22
N PHE A 9 0.52 4.69 1.89
CA PHE A 9 1.58 3.73 2.21
C PHE A 9 2.87 3.98 1.41
N ASP A 10 2.76 4.22 0.11
CA ASP A 10 3.91 4.50 -0.77
C ASP A 10 4.64 5.82 -0.41
N ASN A 11 3.96 6.74 0.26
CA ASN A 11 4.51 8.04 0.70
C ASN A 11 4.80 8.08 2.22
N ASP A 12 4.82 6.94 2.90
CA ASP A 12 5.10 6.83 4.34
C ASP A 12 4.13 7.62 5.26
N PHE A 13 2.91 7.93 4.79
CA PHE A 13 1.86 8.53 5.63
C PHE A 13 1.24 7.53 6.60
N ILE A 14 1.16 6.27 6.18
CA ILE A 14 0.70 5.15 7.01
C ILE A 14 1.72 4.00 6.92
N ASN A 15 1.89 3.27 8.01
CA ASN A 15 2.76 2.11 8.05
C ASN A 15 2.00 0.78 7.86
N GLN A 16 2.74 -0.32 7.81
CA GLN A 16 2.17 -1.64 7.54
C GLN A 16 1.21 -2.13 8.64
N ASP A 17 1.44 -1.76 9.91
CA ASP A 17 0.55 -2.11 11.03
C ASP A 17 -0.76 -1.32 10.98
N GLU A 18 -0.70 -0.05 10.58
CA GLU A 18 -1.89 0.78 10.33
C GLU A 18 -2.70 0.21 9.16
N LEU A 19 -2.03 -0.10 8.05
CA LEU A 19 -2.68 -0.71 6.88
C LEU A 19 -3.28 -2.08 7.19
N ARG A 20 -2.64 -2.86 8.08
CA ARG A 20 -3.18 -4.15 8.53
C ARG A 20 -4.46 -3.99 9.35
N SER A 21 -4.54 -2.95 10.17
CA SER A 21 -5.75 -2.63 10.93
C SER A 21 -6.94 -2.29 10.02
N TYR A 22 -6.68 -1.78 8.81
CA TYR A 22 -7.74 -1.51 7.82
C TYR A 22 -8.40 -2.78 7.28
N ILE A 23 -7.70 -3.92 7.33
CA ILE A 23 -8.31 -5.23 7.03
C ILE A 23 -9.33 -5.59 8.11
N ASP A 24 -8.96 -5.45 9.38
CA ASP A 24 -9.83 -5.79 10.52
C ASP A 24 -11.06 -4.87 10.57
N MET A 25 -10.91 -3.62 10.11
CA MET A 25 -12.01 -2.66 9.96
C MET A 25 -12.89 -2.90 8.72
N GLY A 26 -12.50 -3.82 7.83
CA GLY A 26 -13.20 -4.07 6.56
C GLY A 26 -13.12 -2.92 5.55
N LEU A 27 -12.13 -2.04 5.70
CA LEU A 27 -11.86 -0.92 4.77
C LEU A 27 -11.15 -1.38 3.51
N ILE A 28 -10.35 -2.43 3.63
CA ILE A 28 -9.69 -3.14 2.53
C ILE A 28 -9.75 -4.64 2.77
N THR A 29 -9.63 -5.40 1.70
CA THR A 29 -9.51 -6.87 1.74
C THR A 29 -8.06 -7.29 1.99
N GLN A 30 -7.87 -8.54 2.37
CA GLN A 30 -6.53 -9.11 2.49
C GLN A 30 -5.78 -9.15 1.15
N ALA A 31 -6.48 -9.29 0.03
CA ALA A 31 -5.90 -9.23 -1.30
C ALA A 31 -5.35 -7.83 -1.61
N GLU A 32 -6.16 -6.78 -1.33
CA GLU A 32 -5.74 -5.38 -1.48
C GLU A 32 -4.53 -5.05 -0.58
N TYR A 33 -4.52 -5.51 0.67
CA TYR A 33 -3.34 -5.36 1.53
C TYR A 33 -2.08 -5.98 0.91
N GLN A 34 -2.19 -7.17 0.31
CA GLN A 34 -1.05 -7.80 -0.35
C GLN A 34 -0.62 -7.08 -1.62
N GLU A 35 -1.52 -6.44 -2.35
CA GLU A 35 -1.13 -5.58 -3.48
C GLU A 35 -0.39 -4.33 -3.03
N ILE A 36 -0.80 -3.72 -1.92
CA ILE A 36 -0.14 -2.52 -1.38
C ILE A 36 1.24 -2.87 -0.82
N VAL A 37 1.33 -3.90 0.04
CA VAL A 37 2.59 -4.28 0.73
C VAL A 37 3.50 -5.13 -0.15
N GLY A 38 2.94 -5.93 -1.05
CA GLY A 38 3.70 -6.77 -1.99
C GLY A 38 4.11 -6.03 -3.26
N GLY A 39 3.38 -4.97 -3.63
CA GLY A 39 3.67 -4.12 -4.78
C GLY A 39 4.71 -3.03 -4.52
N THR A 40 5.17 -2.82 -3.28
CA THR A 40 6.23 -1.84 -2.95
C THR A 40 7.65 -2.27 -3.37
N ASN A 41 7.79 -3.37 -4.12
CA ASN A 41 9.09 -3.88 -4.58
C ASN A 41 9.36 -3.69 -6.08
N GLU A 42 8.61 -2.83 -6.77
CA GLU A 42 9.12 -2.22 -7.99
C GLU A 42 9.37 -0.74 -7.72
N GLU A 43 10.60 -0.47 -7.29
CA GLU A 43 11.31 0.72 -7.75
C GLU A 43 11.07 0.83 -9.27
N VAL A 44 10.07 1.62 -9.65
CA VAL A 44 10.10 2.31 -10.95
C VAL A 44 11.25 3.30 -10.81
N LYS A 45 12.47 2.79 -10.96
CA LYS A 45 13.64 3.64 -11.22
C LYS A 45 13.25 4.48 -12.42
N PRO A 46 13.33 5.83 -12.34
CA PRO A 46 13.23 6.62 -13.55
C PRO A 46 14.31 6.09 -14.50
N VAL A 47 13.88 5.64 -15.67
CA VAL A 47 14.80 5.45 -16.80
C VAL A 47 15.32 6.84 -17.17
N GLU A 48 16.42 7.25 -16.54
CA GLU A 48 17.25 8.33 -17.04
C GLU A 48 18.13 7.77 -18.17
N GLY A 49 17.90 8.25 -19.40
CA GLY A 49 18.88 8.24 -20.48
C GLY A 49 18.68 7.21 -21.59
#